data_AF-A0A392RTE4-F1
#
_entry.id   AF-A0A392RTE4-F1
#
_cell.length_a   1.000
_cell.length_b   1.000
_cell.length_c   1.000
_cell.angle_alpha   90.00
_cell.angle_beta   90.00
_cell.angle_gamma   90.00
#
_symmetry.space_group_name_H-M   'P 1'
#
loop_
_entity.id
_entity.type
_entity.pdbx_description
1 polymer ?
#
loop_
_entity_poly.entity_id
_entity_poly.type
_entity_poly.pdbx_seq_one_letter_code
_entity_poly.pdbx_strand_id
1 'polypeptide(L)'
;MASNKPVCYYIMGNGCVEDQNAVFEKPHLGMKNHLKALFIRAKVHGVGVNKILVDGGAVVNILPHFMLKKLGLYETDLHTHNVVLANYE
;
A
#
# COMPACT_ATOMS: atom_id res chain seq x y z
N MET A 1 20.76 14.76 -12.27
CA MET A 1 19.61 14.08 -11.64
C MET A 1 20.06 13.61 -10.27
N ALA A 2 19.46 14.12 -9.19
CA ALA A 2 19.87 13.75 -7.83
C ALA A 2 19.57 12.26 -7.59
N SER A 3 20.59 11.47 -7.21
CA SER A 3 20.37 10.10 -6.77
C SER A 3 19.70 10.16 -5.39
N ASN A 4 18.38 10.09 -5.35
CA ASN A 4 17.65 9.96 -4.10
C ASN A 4 17.93 8.54 -3.56
N LYS A 5 18.95 8.40 -2.72
CA LYS A 5 19.22 7.18 -1.97
C LYS A 5 18.41 7.27 -0.68
N PRO A 6 17.36 6.45 -0.49
CA PRO A 6 16.65 6.44 0.78
C PRO A 6 17.65 6.07 1.88
N VAL A 7 17.82 6.96 2.85
CA VAL A 7 18.64 6.71 4.04
C VAL A 7 17.71 6.07 5.07
N CYS A 8 18.10 4.90 5.55
CA CYS A 8 17.40 4.24 6.65
C CYS A 8 18.33 4.20 7.87
N TYR A 9 17.75 4.35 9.06
CA TYR A 9 18.47 4.33 10.33
C TYR A 9 18.07 3.09 11.13
N TYR A 10 19.04 2.45 11.79
CA TYR A 10 18.76 1.38 12.74
C TYR A 10 18.40 1.99 14.11
N ILE A 11 17.25 1.61 14.67
CA ILE A 11 16.94 1.89 16.08
C ILE A 11 17.37 0.65 16.87
N MET A 12 18.51 0.73 17.55
CA MET A 12 18.98 -0.34 18.42
C MET A 12 18.08 -0.41 19.67
N GLY A 13 17.64 -1.63 20.04
CA GLY A 13 16.66 -1.86 21.11
C GLY A 13 17.10 -1.48 22.53
N ASN A 14 18.29 -0.88 22.68
CA ASN A 14 18.84 -0.35 23.92
C ASN A 14 18.61 1.16 24.10
N GLY A 15 17.91 1.82 23.16
CA GLY A 15 17.61 3.26 23.24
C GLY A 15 18.75 4.17 22.82
N CYS A 16 19.90 3.61 22.40
CA CYS A 16 20.97 4.36 21.74
C CYS A 16 20.67 4.44 20.24
N VAL A 17 20.41 5.64 19.73
CA VAL A 17 20.32 5.89 18.29
C VAL A 17 21.73 6.12 17.77
N GLU A 18 22.40 5.05 17.33
CA GLU A 18 23.57 5.22 16.47
C GLU A 18 23.09 5.52 15.06
N ASP A 19 23.41 6.72 14.57
CA ASP A 19 23.15 7.12 13.19
C ASP A 19 24.10 6.36 12.24
N GLN A 20 23.75 5.11 11.95
CA GLN A 20 24.41 4.30 10.94
C GLN A 20 23.58 4.34 9.67
N ASN A 21 24.18 4.89 8.60
CA ASN A 21 23.60 4.85 7.27
C ASN A 21 23.40 3.39 6.83
N ALA A 22 22.14 2.93 6.81
CA ALA A 22 21.81 1.64 6.23
C ALA A 22 21.60 1.80 4.72
N VAL A 23 22.40 1.08 3.94
CA VAL A 23 22.20 0.98 2.49
C VAL A 23 21.51 -0.34 2.19
N PHE A 24 20.24 -0.27 1.79
CA PHE A 24 19.52 -1.43 1.29
C PHE A 24 19.83 -1.64 -0.20
N GLU A 25 20.46 -2.75 -0.53
CA GLU A 25 20.62 -3.16 -1.92
C GLU A 25 19.25 -3.50 -2.52
N LYS A 26 19.02 -3.09 -3.78
CA LYS A 26 17.81 -3.51 -4.48
C LYS A 26 17.82 -5.04 -4.60
N PRO A 27 16.72 -5.73 -4.27
CA PRO A 27 16.67 -7.19 -4.36
C PRO A 27 16.94 -7.65 -5.80
N HIS A 28 17.77 -8.68 -5.96
CA HIS A 28 18.01 -9.32 -7.26
C HIS A 28 16.76 -10.09 -7.71
N LEU A 29 16.71 -10.51 -8.99
CA LEU A 29 15.50 -11.10 -9.59
C LEU A 29 14.99 -12.33 -8.83
N GLY A 30 15.91 -13.20 -8.34
CA GLY A 30 15.59 -14.34 -7.47
C GLY A 30 14.91 -13.94 -6.15
N MET A 31 15.38 -12.88 -5.48
CA MET A 31 14.75 -12.35 -4.26
C MET A 31 13.36 -11.76 -4.53
N LYS A 32 13.17 -11.10 -5.68
CA LYS A 32 11.88 -10.54 -6.06
C LYS A 32 10.81 -11.61 -6.23
N ASN A 33 11.18 -12.83 -6.61
CA ASN A 33 10.24 -13.95 -6.74
C ASN A 33 9.59 -14.36 -5.39
N HIS A 34 10.19 -13.97 -4.26
CA HIS A 34 9.63 -14.19 -2.93
C HIS A 34 8.72 -13.04 -2.46
N LEU A 35 8.73 -11.89 -3.15
CA LEU A 35 7.86 -10.77 -2.82
C LEU A 35 6.43 -11.11 -3.25
N LYS A 36 5.62 -11.50 -2.27
CA LYS A 36 4.18 -11.66 -2.45
C LYS A 36 3.48 -10.40 -1.96
N ALA A 37 2.50 -9.95 -2.73
CA ALA A 37 1.60 -8.90 -2.28
C ALA A 37 0.94 -9.30 -0.95
N LEU A 38 0.85 -8.34 -0.03
CA LEU A 38 0.18 -8.53 1.25
C LEU A 38 -1.32 -8.37 1.05
N PHE A 39 -2.08 -9.39 1.41
CA PHE A 39 -3.54 -9.34 1.41
C PHE A 39 -4.09 -9.53 2.82
N ILE A 40 -5.10 -8.76 3.17
CA ILE A 40 -5.84 -8.91 4.43
C ILE A 40 -7.30 -9.27 4.18
N ARG A 41 -7.93 -9.80 5.23
CA ARG A 41 -9.38 -9.94 5.33
C ARG A 41 -9.89 -8.84 6.24
N ALA A 42 -10.90 -8.10 5.80
CA ALA A 42 -11.53 -7.07 6.62
C ALA A 42 -13.03 -6.98 6.32
N LYS A 43 -13.77 -6.33 7.22
CA LYS A 43 -15.19 -6.05 7.06
C LYS A 43 -15.33 -4.60 6.56
N VAL A 44 -15.91 -4.41 5.38
CA VAL A 44 -16.17 -3.10 4.77
C VAL A 44 -17.68 -2.90 4.75
N HIS A 45 -18.20 -1.84 5.38
CA HIS A 45 -19.64 -1.61 5.55
C HIS A 45 -20.42 -2.83 6.09
N GLY A 46 -19.81 -3.60 6.99
CA GLY A 46 -20.45 -4.79 7.53
C GLY A 46 -20.36 -6.03 6.62
N VAL A 47 -19.77 -5.93 5.43
CA VAL A 47 -19.58 -7.03 4.48
C VAL A 47 -18.13 -7.54 4.55
N GLY A 48 -17.95 -8.85 4.67
CA GLY A 48 -16.62 -9.45 4.69
C GLY A 48 -15.95 -9.44 3.30
N VAL A 49 -14.74 -8.90 3.22
CA VAL A 49 -13.92 -8.88 2.00
C VAL A 49 -12.63 -9.66 2.27
N ASN A 50 -12.41 -10.71 1.47
CA ASN A 50 -11.37 -11.71 1.76
C ASN A 50 -9.99 -11.40 1.19
N LYS A 51 -9.88 -10.47 0.23
CA LYS A 51 -8.63 -10.14 -0.46
C LYS A 51 -8.55 -8.63 -0.66
N ILE A 52 -8.09 -7.93 0.37
CA ILE A 52 -7.78 -6.50 0.28
C ILE A 52 -6.26 -6.38 0.18
N LEU A 53 -5.76 -5.82 -0.92
CA LEU A 53 -4.35 -5.52 -1.11
C LEU A 53 -3.93 -4.42 -0.13
N VAL A 54 -2.83 -4.63 0.58
CA VAL A 54 -2.18 -3.61 1.40
C VAL A 54 -1.07 -2.98 0.58
N ASP A 55 -1.28 -1.73 0.17
CA ASP A 55 -0.28 -0.92 -0.51
C ASP A 55 0.20 0.19 0.42
N GLY A 56 1.44 0.05 0.93
CA GLY A 56 2.06 1.04 1.80
C GLY A 56 2.48 2.33 1.09
N GLY A 57 2.46 2.36 -0.26
CA GLY A 57 2.72 3.54 -1.07
C GLY A 57 1.46 4.27 -1.52
N ALA A 58 0.27 3.71 -1.29
CA ALA A 58 -0.99 4.33 -1.69
C ALA A 58 -1.34 5.52 -0.81
N VAL A 59 -1.67 6.65 -1.43
CA VAL A 59 -2.15 7.87 -0.74
C VAL A 59 -3.65 7.78 -0.43
N VAL A 60 -4.41 7.03 -1.23
CA VAL A 60 -5.86 6.84 -1.09
C VAL A 60 -6.24 5.37 -1.24
N ASN A 61 -7.32 4.95 -0.57
CA ASN A 61 -7.88 3.62 -0.74
C ASN A 61 -8.71 3.56 -2.03
N ILE A 62 -8.44 2.58 -2.89
CA ILE A 62 -9.19 2.38 -4.13
C ILE A 62 -10.14 1.18 -3.97
N LEU A 63 -11.39 1.37 -4.35
CA LEU A 63 -12.39 0.31 -4.42
C LEU A 63 -12.83 0.12 -5.88
N PRO A 64 -12.71 -1.10 -6.45
CA PRO A 64 -13.23 -1.36 -7.78
C PRO A 64 -14.75 -1.12 -7.84
N HIS A 65 -15.22 -0.50 -8.92
CA HIS A 65 -16.63 -0.13 -9.07
C HIS A 65 -17.59 -1.32 -8.87
N PHE A 66 -17.26 -2.52 -9.38
CA PHE A 66 -18.10 -3.72 -9.22
C PHE A 66 -18.31 -4.14 -7.75
N MET A 67 -17.45 -3.68 -6.82
CA MET A 67 -17.58 -3.97 -5.40
C MET A 67 -18.70 -3.16 -4.75
N LEU A 68 -19.14 -2.03 -5.33
CA LEU A 68 -20.23 -1.21 -4.78
C LEU A 68 -21.49 -2.05 -4.54
N LYS A 69 -21.92 -2.79 -5.56
CA LYS A 69 -23.07 -3.70 -5.45
C LYS A 69 -22.88 -4.78 -4.38
N LYS A 70 -21.65 -5.27 -4.18
CA LYS A 70 -21.35 -6.27 -3.14
C LYS A 70 -21.41 -5.68 -1.74
N LEU A 71 -21.15 -4.38 -1.61
CA LEU A 71 -21.25 -3.62 -0.36
C LEU A 71 -22.66 -3.07 -0.12
N GLY A 72 -23.62 -3.29 -1.03
CA GLY A 72 -24.95 -2.71 -0.95
C GLY A 72 -24.97 -1.20 -1.24
N LEU A 73 -23.95 -0.69 -1.94
CA LEU A 73 -23.82 0.70 -2.35
C LEU A 73 -24.13 0.85 -3.85
N TYR A 74 -24.57 2.04 -4.22
CA TYR A 74 -24.91 2.44 -5.57
C TYR A 74 -24.15 3.71 -5.97
N GLU A 75 -24.16 4.05 -7.26
CA GLU A 75 -23.52 5.28 -7.75
C GLU A 75 -24.06 6.54 -7.09
N THR A 76 -25.34 6.53 -6.70
CA THR A 76 -25.99 7.62 -5.98
C THR A 76 -25.42 7.86 -4.59
N ASP A 77 -24.75 6.85 -4.01
CA ASP A 77 -24.10 6.95 -2.70
C ASP A 77 -22.66 7.48 -2.83
N LEU A 78 -22.15 7.65 -4.05
CA LEU A 78 -20.82 8.19 -4.28
C LEU A 78 -20.81 9.71 -4.18
N HIS A 79 -19.80 10.23 -3.48
CA HIS A 79 -19.50 11.65 -3.47
C HIS A 79 -18.36 11.96 -4.41
N THR A 80 -18.45 13.10 -5.09
CA THR A 80 -17.36 13.60 -5.92
C THR A 80 -16.17 13.99 -5.04
N HIS A 81 -14.97 13.66 -5.49
CA HIS A 81 -13.71 13.98 -4.81
C HIS A 81 -12.76 14.66 -5.79
N ASN A 82 -11.89 15.54 -5.29
CA ASN A 82 -10.88 16.25 -6.09
C ASN A 82 -9.64 15.40 -6.40
N VAL A 83 -9.81 14.09 -6.57
CA VAL A 83 -8.73 13.13 -6.84
C VAL A 83 -8.87 12.62 -8.26
N VAL A 84 -7.81 12.72 -9.06
CA VAL A 84 -7.76 12.18 -10.42
C VAL A 84 -6.89 10.93 -10.39
N LEU A 85 -7.47 9.81 -10.80
CA LEU A 85 -6.72 8.57 -11.05
C LEU A 85 -6.27 8.58 -12.52
N ALA A 86 -4.97 8.46 -12.76
CA ALA A 86 -4.37 8.42 -14.09
C ALA A 86 -3.41 7.23 -14.19
N ASN A 87 -3.12 6.80 -15.42
CA ASN A 87 -2.21 5.68 -15.71
C ASN A 87 -2.58 4.36 -15.01
N TYR A 88 -3.89 4.07 -14.94
CA TYR A 88 -4.39 2.75 -14.55
C TYR A 88 -4.66 1.95 -15.84
N GLU A 89 -4.11 0.75 -15.95
CA GLU A 89 -4.44 -0.25 -16.97
C GLU A 89 -5.36 -1.33 -16.39
#